data_AF-A0A7Y5LF71-F1
#
_entry.id   AF-A0A7Y5LF71-F1
#
_cell.length_a   1.000
_cell.length_b   1.000
_cell.length_c   1.000
_cell.angle_alpha   90.00
_cell.angle_beta   90.00
_cell.angle_gamma   90.00
#
_symmetry.space_group_name_H-M   'P 1'
#
loop_
_entity.id
_entity.type
_entity.pdbx_description
1 polymer ?
#
loop_
_entity_poly.entity_id
_entity_poly.type
_entity_poly.pdbx_seq_one_letter_code
_entity_poly.pdbx_strand_id
1 'polypeptide(L)'
;MDLQDQLQQLRRRIARIDRKYAGATTPLQSAAQDWRLPERYSIEHWLSGQEVETPQGRHFETERIWERHRRHGSIGISDLNDLPPDLFDELTGCAVDPVAPHHWAFLDTETTGLAGGSGTYAFLIGVGRITAKGFHLRQFFMRDYDEEASLLFALERYLSEFSVLVTYNGRAYDQPLLETRYRMSRRKAPFDHMRHVDLLYGARRLWKLQFESCRLVDLENQVLGVEREGDLPGEMIPYVYFEYLRHREAFRVAPIFHHNAIDILTLACLCAIVPWAFRSPAEARLRHGPEMVGIGRWLRKCGRMEDALLLFRRAVDAGLPGDLLFRTLWEVAQLERKLGRMDASVAVLTELSACRNPFRAAALEDLAKYYEHRERNYTMALEMTRAALACEDSSPLRRREQRLARRLAIPRTRRLL
;
A
#
# COMPACT_ATOMS: atom_id res chain seq x y z
N MET A 1 16.84 -1.70 15.40
CA MET A 1 17.81 -2.56 14.68
C MET A 1 18.62 -1.62 13.81
N ASP A 2 19.93 -1.53 14.04
CA ASP A 2 20.79 -0.50 13.46
C ASP A 2 21.02 -0.76 11.96
N LEU A 3 21.08 0.28 11.14
CA LEU A 3 21.27 0.19 9.68
C LEU A 3 22.60 -0.52 9.34
N GLN A 4 23.59 -0.38 10.23
CA GLN A 4 24.86 -1.09 10.14
C GLN A 4 24.71 -2.61 10.33
N ASP A 5 23.83 -3.06 11.22
CA ASP A 5 23.57 -4.49 11.44
C ASP A 5 22.90 -5.12 10.21
N GLN A 6 21.97 -4.39 9.57
CA GLN A 6 21.30 -4.83 8.35
C GLN A 6 22.28 -4.93 7.16
N LEU A 7 23.15 -3.94 6.99
CA LEU A 7 24.21 -3.96 5.97
C LEU A 7 25.22 -5.10 6.21
N GLN A 8 25.54 -5.39 7.47
CA GLN A 8 26.46 -6.47 7.81
C GLN A 8 25.82 -7.85 7.58
N GLN A 9 24.52 -8.01 7.87
CA GLN A 9 23.77 -9.23 7.53
C GLN A 9 23.67 -9.44 6.01
N LEU A 10 23.43 -8.38 5.24
CA LEU A 10 23.38 -8.44 3.77
C LEU A 10 24.74 -8.86 3.18
N ARG A 11 25.84 -8.25 3.64
CA ARG A 11 27.21 -8.63 3.24
C ARG A 11 27.54 -10.09 3.56
N ARG A 12 27.13 -10.58 4.73
CA ARG A 12 27.32 -11.98 5.12
C ARG A 12 26.50 -12.96 4.27
N ARG A 13 25.29 -12.58 3.84
CA ARG A 13 24.47 -13.37 2.92
C ARG A 13 25.09 -13.44 1.52
N ILE A 14 25.51 -12.30 0.97
CA ILE A 14 26.17 -12.22 -0.35
C ILE A 14 27.45 -13.08 -0.37
N ALA A 15 28.33 -12.95 0.63
CA ALA A 15 29.57 -13.71 0.71
C ALA A 15 29.38 -15.24 0.89
N ARG A 16 28.21 -15.68 1.39
CA ARG A 16 27.85 -17.09 1.50
C ARG A 16 27.38 -17.67 0.15
N ILE A 17 26.77 -16.82 -0.68
CA ILE A 17 26.33 -17.15 -2.04
C ILE A 17 27.55 -17.24 -2.96
N ASP A 18 28.47 -16.27 -2.91
CA ASP A 18 29.70 -16.30 -3.69
C ASP A 18 30.49 -17.60 -3.47
N ARG A 19 30.59 -18.05 -2.20
CA ARG A 19 31.22 -19.33 -1.85
C ARG A 19 30.48 -20.56 -2.36
N LYS A 20 29.17 -20.49 -2.57
CA LYS A 20 28.35 -21.59 -3.09
C LYS A 20 28.52 -21.77 -4.61
N TYR A 21 28.90 -20.71 -5.33
CA TYR A 21 28.95 -20.70 -6.79
C TYR A 21 30.37 -20.49 -7.38
N ALA A 22 31.40 -20.30 -6.56
CA ALA A 22 32.80 -20.15 -7.00
C ALA A 22 33.43 -21.40 -7.64
N GLY A 23 32.73 -22.54 -7.70
CA GLY A 23 33.29 -23.83 -8.15
C GLY A 23 33.15 -24.16 -9.64
N ALA A 24 32.55 -23.29 -10.47
CA ALA A 24 32.28 -23.59 -11.88
C ALA A 24 32.95 -22.59 -12.82
N THR A 25 34.27 -22.67 -12.95
CA THR A 25 35.02 -21.95 -13.99
C THR A 25 35.94 -22.91 -14.72
N THR A 26 35.56 -23.28 -15.94
CA THR A 26 36.48 -23.81 -16.95
C THR A 26 36.66 -22.73 -18.02
N PRO A 27 37.89 -22.31 -18.36
CA PRO A 27 38.09 -21.28 -19.37
C PRO A 27 37.93 -21.85 -20.78
N LEU A 28 37.15 -21.18 -21.63
CA LEU A 28 36.99 -21.51 -23.05
C LEU A 28 38.01 -20.75 -23.91
N GLN A 29 38.79 -21.50 -24.70
CA GLN A 29 39.59 -21.00 -25.81
C GLN A 29 38.70 -20.66 -27.00
N SER A 30 39.09 -19.61 -27.74
CA SER A 30 38.38 -19.12 -28.92
C SER A 30 38.68 -19.97 -30.16
N ALA A 31 37.63 -20.37 -30.86
CA ALA A 31 37.69 -20.66 -32.30
C ALA A 31 36.33 -20.29 -32.90
N ALA A 32 36.37 -19.45 -33.93
CA ALA A 32 35.20 -19.00 -34.68
C ALA A 32 34.62 -20.16 -35.49
N GLN A 33 33.33 -20.48 -35.29
CA GLN A 33 32.53 -21.36 -36.13
C GLN A 33 31.05 -20.98 -36.01
N ASP A 34 30.36 -20.93 -37.15
CA ASP A 34 28.92 -20.72 -37.29
C ASP A 34 28.14 -21.58 -36.30
N TRP A 35 27.37 -20.94 -35.43
CA TRP A 35 26.53 -21.63 -34.45
C TRP A 35 25.12 -21.05 -34.51
N ARG A 36 24.13 -21.90 -34.83
CA ARG A 36 22.79 -21.68 -34.29
C ARG A 36 22.97 -21.68 -32.77
N LEU A 37 22.70 -20.55 -32.13
CA LEU A 37 22.73 -20.41 -30.67
C LEU A 37 21.95 -21.60 -30.03
N PRO A 38 22.56 -22.43 -29.16
CA PRO A 38 21.91 -23.42 -28.31
C PRO A 38 20.70 -22.79 -27.62
N GLU A 39 19.67 -23.60 -27.40
CA GLU A 39 18.36 -23.17 -26.88
C GLU A 39 18.45 -22.28 -25.64
N ARG A 40 19.47 -22.45 -24.78
CA ARG A 40 19.70 -21.62 -23.58
C ARG A 40 19.97 -20.13 -23.86
N TYR A 41 20.33 -19.76 -25.08
CA TYR A 41 20.63 -18.38 -25.47
C TYR A 41 19.50 -17.70 -26.28
N SER A 42 18.56 -18.47 -26.84
CA SER A 42 17.43 -17.90 -27.59
C SER A 42 16.31 -17.50 -26.65
N ILE A 43 15.98 -16.20 -26.64
CA ILE A 43 14.86 -15.68 -25.83
C ILE A 43 13.52 -16.28 -26.28
N GLU A 44 13.34 -16.42 -27.59
CA GLU A 44 12.10 -16.94 -28.21
C GLU A 44 11.78 -18.38 -27.80
N HIS A 45 12.79 -19.14 -27.35
CA HIS A 45 12.59 -20.52 -26.90
C HIS A 45 12.10 -20.62 -25.45
N TRP A 46 12.45 -19.66 -24.61
CA TRP A 46 12.09 -19.66 -23.17
C TRP A 46 10.94 -18.71 -22.84
N LEU A 47 10.69 -17.73 -23.70
CA LEU A 47 9.66 -16.72 -23.56
C LEU A 47 8.88 -16.63 -24.88
N SER A 48 7.58 -16.86 -24.83
CA SER A 48 6.69 -16.58 -25.96
C SER A 48 6.61 -15.07 -26.17
N GLY A 49 7.26 -14.59 -27.23
CA GLY A 49 7.33 -13.18 -27.55
C GLY A 49 7.82 -12.96 -28.97
N GLN A 50 8.06 -11.70 -29.31
CA GLN A 50 8.50 -11.28 -30.63
C GLN A 50 9.46 -10.10 -30.54
N GLU A 51 10.38 -10.02 -31.49
CA GLU A 51 11.14 -8.80 -31.74
C GLU A 51 10.24 -7.77 -32.42
N VAL A 52 10.18 -6.57 -31.86
CA VAL A 52 9.41 -5.45 -32.39
C VAL A 52 10.36 -4.38 -32.91
N GLU A 53 10.21 -4.05 -34.19
CA GLU A 53 10.94 -2.99 -34.86
C GLU A 53 10.13 -1.69 -34.84
N THR A 54 10.76 -0.62 -34.37
CA THR A 54 10.20 0.73 -34.35
C THR A 54 11.12 1.68 -35.12
N PRO A 55 10.69 2.92 -35.41
CA PRO A 55 11.59 3.93 -35.98
C PRO A 55 12.82 4.27 -35.10
N GLN A 56 12.92 3.73 -33.88
CA GLN A 56 14.01 3.99 -32.93
C GLN A 56 14.88 2.75 -32.68
N GLY A 57 14.73 1.69 -33.47
CA GLY A 57 15.49 0.45 -33.35
C GLY A 57 14.60 -0.73 -32.99
N ARG A 58 15.13 -1.70 -32.26
CA ARG A 58 14.43 -2.97 -31.97
C ARG A 58 14.43 -3.25 -30.47
N HIS A 59 13.44 -3.99 -30.01
CA HIS A 59 13.37 -4.50 -28.65
C HIS A 59 12.51 -5.78 -28.64
N PHE A 60 12.40 -6.45 -27.50
CA PHE A 60 11.61 -7.66 -27.37
C PHE A 60 10.31 -7.40 -26.60
N GLU A 61 9.20 -7.95 -27.08
CA GLU A 61 7.91 -7.89 -26.40
C GLU A 61 7.37 -9.29 -26.12
N THR A 62 6.73 -9.47 -24.96
CA THR A 62 5.97 -10.68 -24.63
C THR A 62 4.53 -10.31 -24.30
N GLU A 63 3.62 -11.26 -24.53
CA GLU A 63 2.23 -11.12 -24.12
C GLU A 63 1.76 -12.31 -23.31
N ARG A 64 0.89 -12.04 -22.34
CA ARG A 64 0.26 -13.07 -21.51
C ARG A 64 -1.20 -12.74 -21.28
N ILE A 65 -2.06 -13.76 -21.32
CA ILE A 65 -3.49 -13.62 -21.03
C ILE A 65 -3.85 -14.53 -19.86
N TRP A 66 -4.51 -13.96 -18.86
CA TRP A 66 -5.31 -14.71 -17.91
C TRP A 66 -6.76 -14.65 -18.34
N GLU A 67 -7.29 -15.78 -18.78
CA GLU A 67 -8.65 -15.87 -19.29
C GLU A 67 -9.68 -15.53 -18.22
N ARG A 68 -10.82 -14.96 -18.62
CA ARG A 68 -11.88 -14.49 -17.72
C ARG A 68 -12.41 -15.51 -16.71
N HIS A 69 -12.29 -16.81 -16.96
CA HIS A 69 -12.76 -17.87 -16.07
C HIS A 69 -11.72 -18.25 -15.00
N ARG A 70 -10.49 -17.76 -15.12
CA ARG A 70 -9.43 -17.97 -14.13
C ARG A 70 -9.66 -17.08 -12.91
N ARG A 71 -8.90 -17.39 -11.86
CA ARG A 71 -8.90 -16.68 -10.59
C ARG A 71 -7.45 -16.42 -10.18
N HIS A 72 -7.25 -15.33 -9.47
CA HIS A 72 -6.00 -15.03 -8.76
C HIS A 72 -6.35 -14.86 -7.27
N GLY A 73 -6.13 -15.93 -6.51
CA GLY A 73 -6.58 -16.02 -5.13
C GLY A 73 -8.10 -15.86 -4.97
N SER A 74 -8.50 -14.92 -4.12
CA SER A 74 -9.90 -14.63 -3.84
C SER A 74 -10.64 -13.84 -4.93
N ILE A 75 -9.96 -13.36 -5.98
CA ILE A 75 -10.57 -12.54 -7.04
C ILE A 75 -10.70 -13.33 -8.34
N GLY A 76 -11.88 -13.27 -8.97
CA GLY A 76 -12.09 -13.78 -10.32
C GLY A 76 -11.63 -12.78 -11.36
N ILE A 77 -10.98 -13.24 -12.44
CA ILE A 77 -10.52 -12.34 -13.51
C ILE A 77 -11.70 -11.70 -14.24
N SER A 78 -12.85 -12.37 -14.28
CA SER A 78 -14.12 -11.80 -14.75
C SER A 78 -14.51 -10.55 -13.98
N ASP A 79 -14.31 -10.54 -12.67
CA ASP A 79 -14.81 -9.51 -11.76
C ASP A 79 -14.14 -8.15 -12.03
N LEU A 80 -12.96 -8.15 -12.66
CA LEU A 80 -12.26 -6.93 -13.06
C LEU A 80 -13.00 -6.14 -14.14
N ASN A 81 -13.78 -6.79 -15.00
CA ASN A 81 -14.57 -6.10 -16.03
C ASN A 81 -15.76 -5.35 -15.43
N ASP A 82 -16.26 -5.81 -14.28
CA ASP A 82 -17.44 -5.26 -13.62
C ASP A 82 -17.10 -4.16 -12.60
N LEU A 83 -15.82 -3.75 -12.54
CA LEU A 83 -15.39 -2.67 -11.66
C LEU A 83 -16.03 -1.35 -12.08
N PRO A 84 -16.50 -0.54 -11.11
CA PRO A 84 -17.25 0.66 -11.44
C PRO A 84 -16.31 1.75 -11.99
N PRO A 85 -16.73 2.55 -12.98
CA PRO A 85 -15.89 3.60 -13.57
C PRO A 85 -15.45 4.72 -12.61
N ASP A 86 -16.17 4.90 -11.50
CA ASP A 86 -15.92 5.89 -10.43
C ASP A 86 -15.07 5.33 -9.27
N LEU A 87 -14.51 4.12 -9.42
CA LEU A 87 -13.91 3.34 -8.32
C LEU A 87 -12.87 4.11 -7.50
N PHE A 88 -12.13 5.03 -8.12
CA PHE A 88 -10.99 5.72 -7.51
C PHE A 88 -11.31 7.07 -6.86
N ASP A 89 -12.55 7.56 -6.97
CA ASP A 89 -12.87 8.96 -6.62
C ASP A 89 -12.62 9.28 -5.15
N GLU A 90 -13.01 8.38 -4.25
CA GLU A 90 -12.74 8.50 -2.81
C GLU A 90 -11.24 8.45 -2.47
N LEU A 91 -10.45 7.71 -3.25
CA LEU A 91 -9.01 7.58 -3.01
C LEU A 91 -8.21 8.80 -3.49
N THR A 92 -8.59 9.40 -4.62
CA THR A 92 -7.88 10.57 -5.16
C THR A 92 -8.45 11.89 -4.67
N GLY A 93 -9.65 11.91 -4.08
CA GLY A 93 -10.30 13.12 -3.58
C GLY A 93 -10.75 14.10 -4.65
N CYS A 94 -10.83 13.64 -5.90
CA CYS A 94 -11.28 14.42 -7.05
C CYS A 94 -12.33 13.59 -7.79
N ALA A 95 -13.57 14.10 -7.86
CA ALA A 95 -14.55 13.60 -8.80
C ALA A 95 -14.11 14.05 -10.20
N VAL A 96 -13.58 13.12 -10.97
CA VAL A 96 -13.22 13.31 -12.38
C VAL A 96 -14.21 12.47 -13.19
N ASP A 97 -14.29 12.71 -14.49
CA ASP A 97 -15.12 11.90 -15.37
C ASP A 97 -14.86 10.40 -15.16
N PRO A 98 -15.92 9.58 -14.97
CA PRO A 98 -15.75 8.16 -14.71
C PRO A 98 -15.06 7.47 -15.89
N VAL A 99 -14.01 6.70 -15.62
CA VAL A 99 -13.24 6.01 -16.65
C VAL A 99 -13.47 4.51 -16.52
N ALA A 100 -13.96 3.89 -17.58
CA ALA A 100 -14.22 2.46 -17.59
C ALA A 100 -12.94 1.61 -17.42
N PRO A 101 -13.03 0.42 -16.79
CA PRO A 101 -11.85 -0.40 -16.46
C PRO A 101 -10.94 -0.79 -17.62
N HIS A 102 -11.47 -0.84 -18.85
CA HIS A 102 -10.69 -1.16 -20.05
C HIS A 102 -9.72 -0.05 -20.47
N HIS A 103 -9.85 1.16 -19.90
CA HIS A 103 -8.93 2.29 -20.08
C HIS A 103 -7.95 2.45 -18.91
N TRP A 104 -7.82 1.44 -18.04
CA TRP A 104 -6.85 1.42 -16.95
C TRP A 104 -5.60 0.61 -17.34
N ALA A 105 -4.43 1.20 -17.16
CA ALA A 105 -3.13 0.56 -17.33
C ALA A 105 -2.55 0.20 -15.96
N PHE A 106 -2.23 -1.07 -15.74
CA PHE A 106 -1.55 -1.56 -14.55
C PHE A 106 -0.07 -1.70 -14.85
N LEU A 107 0.76 -0.85 -14.26
CA LEU A 107 2.18 -0.75 -14.60
C LEU A 107 3.08 -1.11 -13.43
N ASP A 108 4.12 -1.87 -13.75
CA ASP A 108 5.22 -2.22 -12.86
C ASP A 108 6.53 -2.31 -13.67
N THR A 109 7.66 -1.94 -13.06
CA THR A 109 8.97 -1.92 -13.73
C THR A 109 10.02 -2.72 -12.99
N GLU A 110 10.84 -3.44 -13.76
CA GLU A 110 12.08 -4.04 -13.26
C GLU A 110 13.27 -3.23 -13.71
N THR A 111 14.20 -3.00 -12.79
CA THR A 111 15.21 -1.97 -12.97
C THR A 111 16.62 -2.45 -12.65
N THR A 112 17.62 -1.78 -13.19
CA THR A 112 19.04 -2.09 -12.92
C THR A 112 19.52 -1.63 -11.54
N GLY A 113 18.64 -1.02 -10.71
CA GLY A 113 19.04 -0.45 -9.43
C GLY A 113 17.89 -0.07 -8.51
N LEU A 114 18.07 -0.30 -7.22
CA LEU A 114 17.02 -0.12 -6.21
C LEU A 114 16.75 1.34 -5.80
N ALA A 115 17.60 2.29 -6.24
CA ALA A 115 17.60 3.66 -5.73
C ALA A 115 17.19 4.75 -6.76
N GLY A 116 16.71 4.38 -7.95
CA GLY A 116 16.07 5.31 -8.91
C GLY A 116 16.95 6.46 -9.42
N GLY A 117 18.28 6.41 -9.24
CA GLY A 117 19.20 7.43 -9.75
C GLY A 117 19.28 7.45 -11.28
N SER A 118 19.86 8.50 -11.86
CA SER A 118 19.95 8.70 -13.33
C SER A 118 20.65 7.58 -14.11
N GLY A 119 21.47 6.76 -13.45
CA GLY A 119 22.08 5.55 -14.04
C GLY A 119 21.20 4.31 -14.01
N THR A 120 20.00 4.39 -13.43
CA THR A 120 19.04 3.28 -13.35
C THR A 120 18.26 3.21 -14.65
N TYR A 121 18.12 2.02 -15.21
CA TYR A 121 17.32 1.74 -16.40
C TYR A 121 16.15 0.84 -16.01
N ALA A 122 14.98 1.07 -16.59
CA ALA A 122 13.86 0.14 -16.54
C ALA A 122 14.02 -0.85 -17.70
N PHE A 123 14.54 -2.05 -17.41
CA PHE A 123 14.88 -3.01 -18.46
C PHE A 123 13.72 -3.91 -18.85
N LEU A 124 12.73 -4.05 -17.96
CA LEU A 124 11.46 -4.70 -18.21
C LEU A 124 10.35 -3.79 -17.72
N ILE A 125 9.38 -3.51 -18.58
CA ILE A 125 8.20 -2.71 -18.23
C ILE A 125 6.99 -3.55 -18.58
N GLY A 126 6.21 -3.94 -17.58
CA GLY A 126 4.96 -4.64 -17.79
C GLY A 126 3.78 -3.67 -17.73
N VAL A 127 2.84 -3.83 -18.65
CA VAL A 127 1.58 -3.08 -18.68
C VAL A 127 0.42 -4.05 -18.86
N GLY A 128 -0.37 -4.21 -17.80
CA GLY A 128 -1.60 -4.98 -17.78
C GLY A 128 -2.81 -4.12 -18.17
N ARG A 129 -3.79 -4.74 -18.84
CA ARG A 129 -5.09 -4.15 -19.19
C ARG A 129 -6.22 -5.15 -18.99
N ILE A 130 -7.39 -4.63 -18.66
CA ILE A 130 -8.62 -5.42 -18.57
C ILE A 130 -9.26 -5.49 -19.96
N THR A 131 -9.69 -6.69 -20.36
CA THR A 131 -10.37 -6.94 -21.63
C THR A 131 -11.57 -7.88 -21.43
N ALA A 132 -12.47 -7.93 -22.41
CA ALA A 132 -13.59 -8.87 -22.41
C ALA A 132 -13.16 -10.36 -22.37
N LYS A 133 -11.93 -10.67 -22.81
CA LYS A 133 -11.37 -12.04 -22.78
C LYS A 133 -10.71 -12.38 -21.44
N GLY A 134 -10.40 -11.38 -20.62
CA GLY A 134 -9.70 -11.52 -19.34
C GLY A 134 -8.66 -10.42 -19.15
N PHE A 135 -7.63 -10.70 -18.35
CA PHE A 135 -6.53 -9.77 -18.08
C PHE A 135 -5.39 -10.01 -19.07
N HIS A 136 -5.02 -8.99 -19.84
CA HIS A 136 -3.94 -9.07 -20.83
C HIS A 136 -2.76 -8.25 -20.36
N LEU A 137 -1.59 -8.87 -20.35
CA LEU A 137 -0.33 -8.25 -20.01
C LEU A 137 0.54 -8.20 -21.26
N ARG A 138 1.15 -7.04 -21.49
CA ARG A 138 2.27 -6.87 -22.42
C ARG A 138 3.50 -6.46 -21.63
N GLN A 139 4.64 -7.10 -21.87
CA GLN A 139 5.91 -6.76 -21.24
C GLN A 139 6.91 -6.34 -22.32
N PHE A 140 7.45 -5.14 -22.17
CA PHE A 140 8.46 -4.56 -23.03
C PHE A 140 9.83 -4.77 -22.40
N PHE A 141 10.74 -5.44 -23.09
CA PHE A 141 12.04 -5.85 -22.58
C PHE A 141 13.17 -5.35 -23.46
N MET A 142 14.17 -4.74 -22.84
CA MET A 142 15.43 -4.41 -23.51
C MET A 142 16.45 -5.51 -23.23
N ARG A 143 16.95 -6.12 -24.31
CA ARG A 143 17.99 -7.16 -24.26
C ARG A 143 19.37 -6.54 -24.04
N ASP A 144 19.53 -5.29 -24.42
CA ASP A 144 20.70 -4.46 -24.19
C ASP A 144 20.28 -2.97 -24.13
N TYR A 145 21.17 -2.10 -23.70
CA TYR A 145 20.87 -0.69 -23.41
C TYR A 145 20.55 0.14 -24.67
N ASP A 146 21.02 -0.26 -25.85
CA ASP A 146 20.73 0.41 -27.12
C ASP A 146 19.27 0.21 -27.57
N GLU A 147 18.56 -0.77 -27.02
CA GLU A 147 17.15 -1.04 -27.31
C GLU A 147 16.17 -0.11 -26.56
N GLU A 148 16.64 0.65 -25.57
CA GLU A 148 15.80 1.52 -24.73
C GLU A 148 14.97 2.51 -25.56
N ALA A 149 15.54 3.10 -26.60
CA ALA A 149 14.84 4.08 -27.42
C ALA A 149 13.64 3.46 -28.17
N SER A 150 13.77 2.21 -28.62
CA SER A 150 12.70 1.45 -29.26
C SER A 150 11.61 1.06 -28.25
N LEU A 151 12.03 0.60 -27.07
CA LEU A 151 11.15 0.23 -25.96
C LEU A 151 10.30 1.41 -25.49
N LEU A 152 10.92 2.56 -25.22
CA LEU A 152 10.20 3.76 -24.77
C LEU A 152 9.25 4.31 -25.84
N PHE A 153 9.60 4.18 -27.12
CA PHE A 153 8.71 4.53 -28.24
C PHE A 153 7.47 3.64 -28.27
N ALA A 154 7.63 2.32 -28.13
CA ALA A 154 6.52 1.38 -28.13
C ALA A 154 5.63 1.55 -26.89
N LEU A 155 6.23 1.73 -25.72
CA LEU A 155 5.52 2.01 -24.47
C LEU A 155 4.66 3.28 -24.56
N GLU A 156 5.22 4.37 -25.11
CA GLU A 156 4.50 5.64 -25.29
C GLU A 156 3.23 5.45 -26.13
N ARG A 157 3.34 4.73 -27.25
CA ARG A 157 2.20 4.43 -28.12
C ARG A 157 1.18 3.55 -27.43
N TYR A 158 1.63 2.53 -26.71
CA TYR A 158 0.71 1.64 -26.00
C TYR A 158 -0.04 2.36 -24.87
N LEU A 159 0.66 3.20 -24.10
CA LEU A 159 0.05 3.95 -23.00
C LEU A 159 -0.99 5.00 -23.47
N SER A 160 -0.93 5.44 -24.73
CA SER A 160 -1.91 6.39 -25.30
C SER A 160 -3.35 5.86 -25.38
N GLU A 161 -3.56 4.55 -25.22
CA GLU A 161 -4.91 3.94 -25.19
C GLU A 161 -5.62 4.11 -23.83
N PHE A 162 -4.91 4.58 -22.81
CA PHE A 162 -5.35 4.54 -21.42
C PHE A 162 -5.52 5.96 -20.85
N SER A 163 -6.39 6.08 -19.84
CA SER A 163 -6.64 7.35 -19.15
C SER A 163 -6.34 7.28 -17.66
N VAL A 164 -6.13 6.07 -17.12
CA VAL A 164 -5.75 5.85 -15.73
C VAL A 164 -4.51 4.97 -15.67
N LEU A 165 -3.50 5.43 -14.93
CA LEU A 165 -2.32 4.65 -14.58
C LEU A 165 -2.52 4.13 -13.16
N VAL A 166 -2.48 2.81 -12.97
CA VAL A 166 -2.54 2.15 -11.67
C VAL A 166 -1.18 1.52 -11.40
N THR A 167 -0.57 1.85 -10.26
CA THR A 167 0.73 1.29 -9.85
C THR A 167 0.73 0.93 -8.36
N TYR A 168 1.77 0.21 -7.92
CA TYR A 168 2.05 -0.01 -6.50
C TYR A 168 3.36 0.70 -6.13
N ASN A 169 3.30 1.78 -5.33
CA ASN A 169 4.46 2.63 -5.01
C ASN A 169 5.06 3.37 -6.22
N GLY A 170 4.45 3.31 -7.40
CA GLY A 170 5.01 3.90 -8.61
C GLY A 170 5.05 5.43 -8.63
N ARG A 171 4.32 6.12 -7.74
CA ARG A 171 4.44 7.58 -7.61
C ARG A 171 5.80 7.98 -7.04
N ALA A 172 6.38 7.13 -6.21
CA ALA A 172 7.70 7.36 -5.62
C ALA A 172 8.83 6.69 -6.41
N TYR A 173 8.52 5.82 -7.38
CA TYR A 173 9.50 4.97 -8.05
C TYR A 173 9.31 4.89 -9.57
N ASP A 174 8.36 4.09 -10.06
CA ASP A 174 8.21 3.77 -11.49
C ASP A 174 8.05 5.01 -12.37
N GLN A 175 7.09 5.89 -12.05
CA GLN A 175 6.82 7.06 -12.88
C GLN A 175 8.01 8.04 -12.89
N PRO A 176 8.59 8.47 -11.75
CA PRO A 176 9.79 9.32 -11.76
C PRO A 176 10.98 8.72 -12.51
N LEU A 177 11.17 7.39 -12.42
CA LEU A 177 12.20 6.68 -13.18
C LEU A 177 11.94 6.80 -14.67
N LEU A 178 10.75 6.43 -15.14
CA LEU A 178 10.38 6.48 -16.56
C LEU A 178 10.43 7.91 -17.10
N GLU A 179 9.93 8.91 -16.35
CA GLU A 179 10.06 10.32 -16.72
C GLU A 179 11.52 10.75 -16.92
N THR A 180 12.42 10.24 -16.07
CA THR A 180 13.86 10.47 -16.23
C THR A 180 14.40 9.79 -17.47
N ARG A 181 13.99 8.55 -17.76
CA ARG A 181 14.40 7.82 -18.99
C ARG A 181 13.93 8.55 -20.25
N TYR A 182 12.65 8.94 -20.33
CA TYR A 182 12.11 9.75 -21.43
C TYR A 182 12.89 11.06 -21.60
N ARG A 183 13.20 11.77 -20.51
CA ARG A 183 13.99 13.01 -20.54
C ARG A 183 15.40 12.79 -21.09
N MET A 184 16.07 11.70 -20.67
CA MET A 184 17.41 11.35 -21.17
C MET A 184 17.39 10.98 -22.66
N SER A 185 16.31 10.35 -23.14
CA SER A 185 16.08 10.10 -24.57
C SER A 185 15.54 11.32 -25.33
N ARG A 186 15.45 12.50 -24.71
CA ARG A 186 14.92 13.76 -25.29
C ARG A 186 13.48 13.66 -25.78
N ARG A 187 12.65 12.89 -25.08
CA ARG A 187 11.23 12.68 -25.37
C ARG A 187 10.36 13.18 -24.21
N LYS A 188 9.10 13.47 -24.50
CA LYS A 188 8.09 13.77 -23.48
C LYS A 188 7.56 12.46 -22.90
N ALA A 189 7.42 12.37 -21.58
CA ALA A 189 6.82 11.20 -20.94
C ALA A 189 5.29 11.16 -21.20
N PRO A 190 4.70 9.98 -21.40
CA PRO A 190 3.27 9.83 -21.74
C PRO A 190 2.33 9.95 -20.54
N PHE A 191 2.74 10.44 -19.38
CA PHE A 191 1.91 10.37 -18.16
C PHE A 191 0.96 11.55 -17.94
N ASP A 192 1.22 12.71 -18.58
CA ASP A 192 0.46 13.96 -18.32
C ASP A 192 -1.06 13.84 -18.52
N HIS A 193 -1.50 12.97 -19.43
CA HIS A 193 -2.91 12.78 -19.76
C HIS A 193 -3.60 11.72 -18.90
N MET A 194 -2.85 11.01 -18.06
CA MET A 194 -3.33 9.88 -17.27
C MET A 194 -3.54 10.28 -15.81
N ARG A 195 -4.68 9.88 -15.23
CA ARG A 195 -4.88 9.96 -13.78
C ARG A 195 -4.04 8.88 -13.10
N HIS A 196 -3.12 9.27 -12.22
CA HIS A 196 -2.27 8.31 -11.50
C HIS A 196 -2.84 7.88 -10.15
N VAL A 197 -3.19 6.59 -10.05
CA VAL A 197 -3.64 5.91 -8.84
C VAL A 197 -2.53 5.00 -8.31
N ASP A 198 -1.92 5.40 -7.19
CA ASP A 198 -0.95 4.57 -6.49
C ASP A 198 -1.64 3.83 -5.32
N LEU A 199 -1.79 2.52 -5.46
CA LEU A 199 -2.54 1.69 -4.51
C LEU A 199 -1.83 1.52 -3.16
N LEU A 200 -0.52 1.77 -3.05
CA LEU A 200 0.21 1.59 -1.80
C LEU A 200 -0.36 2.46 -0.67
N TYR A 201 -0.77 3.69 -0.98
CA TYR A 201 -1.31 4.61 0.02
C TYR A 201 -2.68 4.17 0.54
N GLY A 202 -3.53 3.65 -0.34
CA GLY A 202 -4.81 3.04 0.04
C GLY A 202 -4.60 1.77 0.87
N ALA A 203 -3.72 0.88 0.40
CA ALA A 203 -3.37 -0.36 1.08
C ALA A 203 -2.81 -0.12 2.49
N ARG A 204 -1.90 0.85 2.66
CA ARG A 204 -1.37 1.21 3.99
C ARG A 204 -2.43 1.79 4.91
N ARG A 205 -3.43 2.53 4.40
CA ARG A 205 -4.54 3.02 5.23
C ARG A 205 -5.42 1.89 5.74
N LEU A 206 -5.64 0.86 4.91
CA LEU A 206 -6.42 -0.31 5.27
C LEU A 206 -5.66 -1.22 6.24
N TRP A 207 -4.42 -1.56 5.91
CA TRP A 207 -3.78 -2.74 6.48
C TRP A 207 -2.58 -2.48 7.40
N LYS A 208 -2.05 -1.25 7.48
CA LYS A 208 -0.87 -0.96 8.33
C LYS A 208 -1.10 -1.27 9.83
N LEU A 209 -2.37 -1.27 10.28
CA LEU A 209 -2.71 -1.60 11.67
C LEU A 209 -2.87 -3.11 11.89
N GLN A 210 -3.01 -3.90 10.82
CA GLN A 210 -3.25 -5.34 10.86
C GLN A 210 -1.98 -6.13 10.50
N PHE A 211 -1.23 -5.68 9.50
CA PHE A 211 -0.07 -6.39 8.94
C PHE A 211 1.23 -5.66 9.25
N GLU A 212 2.31 -6.43 9.45
CA GLU A 212 3.65 -5.89 9.66
C GLU A 212 4.21 -5.18 8.41
N SER A 213 3.79 -5.66 7.24
CA SER A 213 4.26 -5.18 5.95
C SER A 213 3.10 -5.04 4.97
N CYS A 214 3.17 -4.00 4.13
CA CYS A 214 2.27 -3.80 2.99
C CYS A 214 3.08 -3.80 1.69
N ARG A 215 4.03 -4.74 1.52
CA ARG A 215 4.59 -4.99 0.18
C ARG A 215 3.57 -5.79 -0.64
N LEU A 216 3.64 -5.68 -1.95
CA LEU A 216 2.67 -6.30 -2.85
C LEU A 216 2.57 -7.82 -2.65
N VAL A 217 3.72 -8.50 -2.58
CA VAL A 217 3.82 -9.94 -2.28
C VAL A 217 3.22 -10.33 -0.92
N ASP A 218 3.37 -9.49 0.11
CA ASP A 218 2.83 -9.79 1.44
C ASP A 218 1.30 -9.67 1.42
N LEU A 219 0.76 -8.67 0.70
CA LEU A 219 -0.68 -8.48 0.55
C LEU A 219 -1.31 -9.53 -0.37
N GLU A 220 -0.60 -10.01 -1.37
CA GLU A 220 -1.05 -11.14 -2.19
C GLU A 220 -1.34 -12.37 -1.33
N ASN A 221 -0.40 -12.72 -0.44
CA ASN A 221 -0.61 -13.83 0.48
C ASN A 221 -1.74 -13.52 1.47
N GLN A 222 -1.66 -12.40 2.19
CA GLN A 222 -2.52 -12.14 3.35
C GLN A 222 -3.95 -11.74 2.96
N VAL A 223 -4.14 -11.13 1.79
CA VAL A 223 -5.44 -10.62 1.31
C VAL A 223 -6.02 -11.52 0.23
N LEU A 224 -5.22 -11.91 -0.78
CA LEU A 224 -5.71 -12.75 -1.88
C LEU A 224 -5.60 -14.24 -1.57
N GLY A 225 -4.77 -14.65 -0.61
CA GLY A 225 -4.57 -16.06 -0.25
C GLY A 225 -3.70 -16.82 -1.26
N VAL A 226 -2.79 -16.13 -1.96
CA VAL A 226 -1.88 -16.75 -2.94
C VAL A 226 -0.49 -16.88 -2.33
N GLU A 227 0.05 -18.10 -2.33
CA GLU A 227 1.43 -18.37 -1.93
C GLU A 227 2.29 -18.55 -3.19
N ARG A 228 3.38 -17.78 -3.27
CA ARG A 228 4.35 -17.93 -4.36
C ARG A 228 5.36 -19.02 -4.04
N GLU A 229 5.52 -19.97 -4.95
CA GLU A 229 6.59 -20.96 -4.89
C GLU A 229 7.72 -20.58 -5.86
N GLY A 230 8.95 -20.47 -5.35
CA GLY A 230 10.15 -20.28 -6.19
C GLY A 230 10.31 -18.90 -6.81
N ASP A 231 9.60 -17.88 -6.32
CA ASP A 231 9.69 -16.52 -6.84
C ASP A 231 11.06 -15.88 -6.58
N LEU A 232 11.52 -15.06 -7.52
CA LEU A 232 12.80 -14.37 -7.44
C LEU A 232 12.68 -13.18 -6.47
N PRO A 233 13.51 -13.09 -5.41
CA PRO A 233 13.51 -11.92 -4.56
C PRO A 233 13.80 -10.65 -5.36
N GLY A 234 12.97 -9.61 -5.24
CA GLY A 234 13.09 -8.38 -6.03
C GLY A 234 14.47 -7.72 -5.97
N GLU A 235 15.14 -7.79 -4.82
CA GLU A 235 16.52 -7.31 -4.63
C GLU A 235 17.58 -8.03 -5.51
N MET A 236 17.29 -9.24 -5.99
CA MET A 236 18.16 -10.03 -6.86
C MET A 236 17.94 -9.75 -8.35
N ILE A 237 16.80 -9.15 -8.72
CA ILE A 237 16.43 -8.90 -10.10
C ILE A 237 17.51 -8.13 -10.89
N PRO A 238 18.10 -7.04 -10.37
CA PRO A 238 19.18 -6.35 -11.07
C PRO A 238 20.39 -7.25 -11.33
N TYR A 239 20.77 -8.08 -10.35
CA TYR A 239 21.91 -8.99 -10.47
C TYR A 239 21.69 -10.03 -11.57
N VAL A 240 20.50 -10.63 -11.61
CA VAL A 240 20.13 -11.62 -12.64
C VAL A 240 20.15 -11.01 -14.03
N TYR A 241 19.68 -9.76 -14.18
CA TYR A 241 19.78 -9.04 -15.46
C TYR A 241 21.22 -8.74 -15.87
N PHE A 242 22.10 -8.34 -14.95
CA PHE A 242 23.52 -8.14 -15.26
C PHE A 242 24.22 -9.44 -15.67
N GLU A 243 23.90 -10.57 -15.05
CA GLU A 243 24.39 -11.89 -15.48
C GLU A 243 23.90 -12.25 -16.88
N TYR A 244 22.64 -11.94 -17.20
CA TYR A 244 22.12 -12.07 -18.56
C TYR A 244 22.89 -11.20 -19.56
N LEU A 245 23.20 -9.93 -19.25
CA LEU A 245 24.00 -9.08 -20.16
C LEU A 245 25.41 -9.64 -20.42
N ARG A 246 26.01 -10.31 -19.43
CA ARG A 246 27.35 -10.92 -19.57
C ARG A 246 27.34 -12.20 -20.38
N HIS A 247 26.38 -13.08 -20.11
CA HIS A 247 26.38 -14.45 -20.64
C HIS A 247 25.38 -14.67 -21.79
N ARG A 248 24.42 -13.76 -21.96
CA ARG A 248 23.32 -13.82 -22.94
C ARG A 248 22.45 -15.06 -22.83
N GLU A 249 22.39 -15.65 -21.64
CA GLU A 249 21.60 -16.85 -21.36
C GLU A 249 20.15 -16.46 -21.03
N ALA A 250 19.24 -16.62 -22.00
CA ALA A 250 17.85 -16.21 -21.91
C ALA A 250 17.07 -16.86 -20.76
N PHE A 251 17.37 -18.10 -20.39
CA PHE A 251 16.68 -18.79 -19.29
C PHE A 251 16.81 -18.04 -17.95
N ARG A 252 17.86 -17.21 -17.79
CA ARG A 252 18.09 -16.43 -16.55
C ARG A 252 17.06 -15.35 -16.33
N VAL A 253 16.54 -14.75 -17.41
CA VAL A 253 15.56 -13.65 -17.28
C VAL A 253 14.13 -14.15 -17.17
N ALA A 254 13.83 -15.39 -17.55
CA ALA A 254 12.47 -15.93 -17.48
C ALA A 254 11.80 -15.80 -16.08
N PRO A 255 12.49 -16.02 -14.94
CA PRO A 255 11.93 -15.74 -13.62
C PRO A 255 11.58 -14.26 -13.39
N ILE A 256 12.32 -13.32 -13.97
CA ILE A 256 12.04 -11.87 -13.86
C ILE A 256 10.72 -11.55 -14.57
N PHE A 257 10.51 -12.10 -15.78
CA PHE A 257 9.25 -11.93 -16.50
C PHE A 257 8.07 -12.51 -15.73
N HIS A 258 8.25 -13.68 -15.11
CA HIS A 258 7.23 -14.29 -14.28
C HIS A 258 6.89 -13.44 -13.06
N HIS A 259 7.90 -12.92 -12.36
CA HIS A 259 7.74 -12.03 -11.21
C HIS A 259 6.90 -10.81 -11.55
N ASN A 260 7.36 -10.01 -12.52
CA ASN A 260 6.67 -8.82 -13.01
C ASN A 260 5.23 -9.13 -13.46
N ALA A 261 5.01 -10.27 -14.12
CA ALA A 261 3.70 -10.68 -14.58
C ALA A 261 2.72 -10.96 -13.42
N ILE A 262 3.18 -11.64 -12.36
CA ILE A 262 2.36 -11.92 -11.17
C ILE A 262 2.16 -10.66 -10.33
N ASP A 263 3.15 -9.78 -10.22
CA ASP A 263 3.02 -8.48 -9.55
C ASP A 263 1.93 -7.63 -10.20
N ILE A 264 1.93 -7.50 -11.52
CA ILE A 264 0.91 -6.71 -12.24
C ILE A 264 -0.48 -7.34 -12.11
N LEU A 265 -0.60 -8.68 -12.15
CA LEU A 265 -1.87 -9.36 -11.92
C LEU A 265 -2.39 -9.14 -10.48
N THR A 266 -1.49 -9.24 -9.51
CA THR A 266 -1.79 -8.99 -8.09
C THR A 266 -2.25 -7.56 -7.89
N LEU A 267 -1.56 -6.60 -8.50
CA LEU A 267 -1.93 -5.19 -8.48
C LEU A 267 -3.35 -4.99 -9.02
N ALA A 268 -3.69 -5.61 -10.16
CA ALA A 268 -5.04 -5.55 -10.71
C ALA A 268 -6.11 -6.17 -9.79
N CYS A 269 -5.79 -7.28 -9.13
CA CYS A 269 -6.72 -7.93 -8.19
C CYS A 269 -6.90 -7.13 -6.90
N LEU A 270 -5.83 -6.53 -6.35
CA LEU A 270 -5.93 -5.64 -5.20
C LEU A 270 -6.65 -4.33 -5.53
N CYS A 271 -6.60 -3.89 -6.79
CA CYS A 271 -7.39 -2.76 -7.29
C CYS A 271 -8.90 -2.96 -7.12
N ALA A 272 -9.38 -4.21 -7.19
CA ALA A 272 -10.79 -4.51 -6.92
C ALA A 272 -11.17 -4.39 -5.43
N ILE A 273 -10.18 -4.47 -4.52
CA ILE A 273 -10.41 -4.53 -3.07
C ILE A 273 -10.18 -3.17 -2.42
N VAL A 274 -9.01 -2.58 -2.68
CA VAL A 274 -8.53 -1.40 -1.95
C VAL A 274 -9.45 -0.19 -2.17
N PRO A 275 -9.62 0.32 -3.40
CA PRO A 275 -10.59 1.38 -3.69
C PRO A 275 -12.02 1.08 -3.24
N TRP A 276 -12.50 -0.16 -3.45
CA TRP A 276 -13.85 -0.56 -3.06
C TRP A 276 -14.11 -0.35 -1.56
N ALA A 277 -13.11 -0.63 -0.73
CA ALA A 277 -13.21 -0.42 0.72
C ALA A 277 -13.42 1.05 1.12
N PHE A 278 -12.96 2.00 0.30
CA PHE A 278 -13.18 3.44 0.52
C PHE A 278 -14.48 3.93 -0.12
N ARG A 279 -14.83 3.40 -1.30
CA ARG A 279 -16.08 3.69 -2.01
C ARG A 279 -17.32 3.25 -1.25
N SER A 280 -17.32 2.02 -0.76
CA SER A 280 -18.46 1.41 -0.05
C SER A 280 -18.03 0.76 1.28
N PRO A 281 -17.64 1.53 2.31
CA PRO A 281 -17.12 0.98 3.57
C PRO A 281 -18.07 0.02 4.30
N ALA A 282 -19.38 0.24 4.16
CA ALA A 282 -20.40 -0.61 4.80
C ALA A 282 -20.50 -2.00 4.15
N GLU A 283 -20.28 -2.08 2.84
CA GLU A 283 -20.35 -3.31 2.03
C GLU A 283 -18.98 -4.00 1.88
N ALA A 284 -17.90 -3.29 2.22
CA ALA A 284 -16.55 -3.82 2.18
C ALA A 284 -16.41 -5.03 3.11
N ARG A 285 -15.79 -6.09 2.60
CA ARG A 285 -15.49 -7.32 3.35
C ARG A 285 -14.30 -7.11 4.29
N LEU A 286 -14.49 -6.31 5.33
CA LEU A 286 -13.51 -6.07 6.40
C LEU A 286 -13.55 -7.24 7.39
N ARG A 287 -12.45 -7.99 7.47
CA ARG A 287 -12.35 -9.21 8.28
C ARG A 287 -11.85 -8.92 9.70
N HIS A 288 -11.06 -7.85 9.85
CA HIS A 288 -10.37 -7.56 11.10
C HIS A 288 -10.70 -6.15 11.62
N GLY A 289 -10.85 -6.02 12.94
CA GLY A 289 -11.09 -4.73 13.60
C GLY A 289 -10.09 -3.63 13.21
N PRO A 290 -8.78 -3.90 13.09
CA PRO A 290 -7.81 -2.88 12.67
C PRO A 290 -8.06 -2.30 11.27
N GLU A 291 -8.65 -3.06 10.34
CA GLU A 291 -9.04 -2.57 9.01
C GLU A 291 -10.17 -1.54 9.12
N MET A 292 -11.17 -1.86 9.94
CA MET A 292 -12.30 -0.96 10.23
C MET A 292 -11.81 0.34 10.88
N VAL A 293 -10.83 0.27 11.78
CA VAL A 293 -10.19 1.45 12.38
C VAL A 293 -9.45 2.28 11.32
N GLY A 294 -8.72 1.63 10.41
CA GLY A 294 -8.03 2.28 9.30
C GLY A 294 -8.98 3.12 8.45
N ILE A 295 -10.09 2.53 8.01
CA ILE A 295 -11.11 3.23 7.21
C ILE A 295 -11.85 4.28 8.04
N GLY A 296 -12.22 3.96 9.28
CA GLY A 296 -12.90 4.91 10.18
C GLY A 296 -12.09 6.19 10.41
N ARG A 297 -10.77 6.09 10.53
CA ARG A 297 -9.88 7.26 10.62
C ARG A 297 -9.86 8.08 9.32
N TRP A 298 -9.91 7.42 8.17
CA TRP A 298 -10.02 8.10 6.88
C TRP A 298 -11.37 8.82 6.74
N LEU A 299 -12.50 8.15 7.03
CA LEU A 299 -13.84 8.74 7.02
C LEU A 299 -13.93 9.97 7.94
N ARG A 300 -13.38 9.86 9.15
CA ARG A 300 -13.29 10.99 10.09
C ARG A 300 -12.53 12.17 9.49
N LYS A 301 -11.43 11.91 8.76
CA LYS A 301 -10.66 12.96 8.08
C LYS A 301 -11.45 13.61 6.95
N CYS A 302 -12.28 12.84 6.24
CA CYS A 302 -13.20 13.33 5.21
C CYS A 302 -14.46 14.02 5.78
N GLY A 303 -14.61 14.12 7.10
CA GLY A 303 -15.75 14.75 7.75
C GLY A 303 -17.00 13.86 7.90
N ARG A 304 -16.93 12.60 7.45
CA ARG A 304 -18.02 11.60 7.57
C ARG A 304 -18.01 10.97 8.96
N MET A 305 -18.41 11.75 9.96
CA MET A 305 -18.24 11.40 11.38
C MET A 305 -19.12 10.23 11.81
N GLU A 306 -20.35 10.15 11.32
CA GLU A 306 -21.31 9.07 11.60
C GLU A 306 -20.80 7.72 11.08
N ASP A 307 -20.33 7.69 9.83
CA ASP A 307 -19.78 6.47 9.22
C ASP A 307 -18.50 6.01 9.94
N ALA A 308 -17.63 6.96 10.30
CA ALA A 308 -16.43 6.68 11.09
C ALA A 308 -16.76 6.06 12.44
N LEU A 309 -17.76 6.62 13.13
CA LEU A 309 -18.22 6.13 14.43
C LEU A 309 -18.81 4.72 14.33
N LEU A 310 -19.59 4.45 13.28
CA LEU A 310 -20.14 3.11 13.01
C LEU A 310 -19.02 2.08 12.85
N LEU A 311 -17.99 2.38 12.06
CA LEU A 311 -16.86 1.47 11.87
C LEU A 311 -16.03 1.29 13.14
N PHE A 312 -15.80 2.34 13.93
CA PHE A 312 -15.08 2.21 15.19
C PHE A 312 -15.82 1.32 16.19
N ARG A 313 -17.14 1.43 16.28
CA ARG A 313 -17.95 0.54 17.15
C ARG A 313 -17.87 -0.90 16.68
N ARG A 314 -18.08 -1.16 15.39
CA ARG A 314 -17.91 -2.50 14.80
C ARG A 314 -16.51 -3.06 15.07
N ALA A 315 -15.48 -2.22 15.01
CA ALA A 315 -14.11 -2.63 15.30
C ALA A 315 -13.93 -3.07 16.76
N VAL A 316 -14.46 -2.28 17.71
CA VAL A 316 -14.44 -2.62 19.14
C VAL A 316 -15.16 -3.93 19.40
N ASP A 317 -16.36 -4.12 18.82
CA ASP A 317 -17.15 -5.35 18.96
C ASP A 317 -16.42 -6.57 18.36
N ALA A 318 -15.60 -6.38 17.33
CA ALA A 318 -14.78 -7.42 16.72
C ALA A 318 -13.53 -7.81 17.55
N GLY A 319 -13.26 -7.14 18.68
CA GLY A 319 -12.15 -7.46 19.58
C GLY A 319 -10.81 -6.88 19.14
N LEU A 320 -10.58 -5.60 19.42
CA LEU A 320 -9.29 -4.93 19.13
C LEU A 320 -8.18 -5.32 20.13
N PRO A 321 -6.90 -5.35 19.69
CA PRO A 321 -5.76 -5.46 20.59
C PRO A 321 -5.69 -4.28 21.56
N GLY A 322 -5.20 -4.47 22.79
CA GLY A 322 -5.30 -3.52 23.90
C GLY A 322 -4.99 -2.06 23.56
N ASP A 323 -3.79 -1.75 23.07
CA ASP A 323 -3.43 -0.35 22.77
C ASP A 323 -4.28 0.28 21.66
N LEU A 324 -4.68 -0.52 20.67
CA LEU A 324 -5.54 -0.08 19.60
C LEU A 324 -6.98 0.11 20.10
N LEU A 325 -7.47 -0.78 20.96
CA LEU A 325 -8.77 -0.69 21.62
C LEU A 325 -8.90 0.63 22.39
N PHE A 326 -7.97 0.92 23.30
CA PHE A 326 -8.03 2.13 24.12
C PHE A 326 -7.96 3.41 23.27
N ARG A 327 -7.12 3.42 22.24
CA ARG A 327 -7.06 4.53 21.29
C ARG A 327 -8.37 4.69 20.53
N THR A 328 -8.95 3.61 20.03
CA THR A 328 -10.23 3.65 19.29
C THR A 328 -11.37 4.11 20.20
N LEU A 329 -11.46 3.62 21.44
CA LEU A 329 -12.47 4.10 22.41
C LEU A 329 -12.31 5.59 22.71
N TRP A 330 -11.07 6.08 22.83
CA TRP A 330 -10.81 7.51 22.98
C TRP A 330 -11.28 8.30 21.76
N GLU A 331 -11.02 7.80 20.55
CA GLU A 331 -11.50 8.39 19.30
C GLU A 331 -13.04 8.37 19.19
N VAL A 332 -13.70 7.31 19.66
CA VAL A 332 -15.16 7.20 19.75
C VAL A 332 -15.72 8.29 20.68
N ALA A 333 -15.20 8.42 21.89
CA ALA A 333 -15.66 9.45 22.83
C ALA A 333 -15.52 10.87 22.23
N GLN A 334 -14.40 11.14 21.55
CA GLN A 334 -14.21 12.43 20.87
C GLN A 334 -15.23 12.67 19.75
N LEU A 335 -15.56 11.64 18.96
CA LEU A 335 -16.54 11.75 17.88
C LEU A 335 -17.96 11.93 18.42
N GLU A 336 -18.36 11.17 19.43
CA GLU A 336 -19.67 11.31 20.08
C GLU A 336 -19.90 12.73 20.59
N ARG A 337 -18.87 13.31 21.23
CA ARG A 337 -18.92 14.70 21.69
C ARG A 337 -19.08 15.68 20.52
N LYS A 338 -18.37 15.47 19.40
CA LYS A 338 -18.49 16.31 18.20
C LYS A 338 -19.87 16.23 17.56
N LEU A 339 -20.54 15.06 17.66
CA LEU A 339 -21.91 14.84 17.20
C LEU A 339 -22.98 15.31 18.20
N GLY A 340 -22.57 15.96 19.31
CA GLY A 340 -23.50 16.45 20.35
C GLY A 340 -24.03 15.37 21.29
N ARG A 341 -23.58 14.11 21.17
CA ARG A 341 -24.03 12.96 21.96
C ARG A 341 -23.20 12.82 23.23
N MET A 342 -23.36 13.80 24.12
CA MET A 342 -22.53 13.91 25.32
C MET A 342 -22.64 12.68 26.23
N ASP A 343 -23.84 12.13 26.42
CA ASP A 343 -24.05 11.01 27.34
C ASP A 343 -23.37 9.73 26.82
N ALA A 344 -23.39 9.51 25.50
CA ALA A 344 -22.65 8.42 24.86
C ALA A 344 -21.12 8.61 24.99
N SER A 345 -20.63 9.84 24.85
CA SER A 345 -19.23 10.16 25.11
C SER A 345 -18.85 9.85 26.56
N VAL A 346 -19.66 10.24 27.53
CA VAL A 346 -19.40 10.01 28.97
C VAL A 346 -19.36 8.51 29.27
N ALA A 347 -20.29 7.72 28.73
CA ALA A 347 -20.28 6.27 28.92
C ALA A 347 -18.92 5.66 28.50
N VAL A 348 -18.42 6.01 27.31
CA VAL A 348 -17.14 5.51 26.80
C VAL A 348 -15.95 6.02 27.64
N LEU A 349 -15.98 7.27 28.10
CA LEU A 349 -14.95 7.80 28.99
C LEU A 349 -14.94 7.12 30.36
N THR A 350 -16.12 6.73 30.88
CA THR A 350 -16.23 5.95 32.12
C THR A 350 -15.52 4.60 31.97
N GLU A 351 -15.78 3.87 30.88
CA GLU A 351 -15.09 2.61 30.58
C GLU A 351 -13.56 2.79 30.50
N LEU A 352 -13.10 3.85 29.80
CA LEU A 352 -11.67 4.17 29.73
C LEU A 352 -11.06 4.52 31.09
N SER A 353 -11.83 5.09 32.01
CA SER A 353 -11.32 5.48 33.33
C SER A 353 -11.22 4.31 34.31
N ALA A 354 -11.98 3.24 34.07
CA ALA A 354 -12.09 2.07 34.94
C ALA A 354 -10.84 1.18 34.95
N CYS A 355 -10.02 1.22 33.89
CA CYS A 355 -8.83 0.38 33.75
C CYS A 355 -7.55 1.19 33.50
N ARG A 356 -6.38 0.59 33.74
CA ARG A 356 -5.08 1.22 33.45
C ARG A 356 -4.82 1.20 31.95
N ASN A 357 -4.73 2.38 31.34
CA ASN A 357 -4.39 2.57 29.93
C ASN A 357 -3.81 3.97 29.67
N PRO A 358 -3.21 4.23 28.50
CA PRO A 358 -2.60 5.53 28.18
C PRO A 358 -3.56 6.73 28.16
N PHE A 359 -4.87 6.51 28.06
CA PHE A 359 -5.88 7.56 27.95
C PHE A 359 -6.65 7.79 29.26
N ARG A 360 -6.36 7.03 30.33
CA ARG A 360 -7.10 7.05 31.59
C ARG A 360 -7.12 8.43 32.25
N ALA A 361 -5.97 9.09 32.36
CA ALA A 361 -5.87 10.41 32.99
C ALA A 361 -6.67 11.47 32.20
N ALA A 362 -6.57 11.45 30.87
CA ALA A 362 -7.33 12.33 29.99
C ALA A 362 -8.84 12.08 30.07
N ALA A 363 -9.27 10.81 30.18
CA ALA A 363 -10.67 10.45 30.35
C ALA A 363 -11.24 10.95 31.68
N LEU A 364 -10.51 10.77 32.78
CA LEU A 364 -10.87 11.27 34.10
C LEU A 364 -10.95 12.81 34.12
N GLU A 365 -10.02 13.49 33.43
CA GLU A 365 -10.09 14.95 33.31
C GLU A 365 -11.36 15.40 32.58
N ASP A 366 -11.73 14.74 31.48
CA ASP A 366 -12.93 15.08 30.71
C ASP A 366 -14.22 14.73 31.46
N LEU A 367 -14.26 13.63 32.22
CA LEU A 367 -15.36 13.33 33.16
C LEU A 367 -15.48 14.41 34.25
N ALA A 368 -14.37 14.88 34.79
CA ALA A 368 -14.38 15.98 35.76
C ALA A 368 -14.99 17.26 35.17
N LYS A 369 -14.67 17.59 33.90
CA LYS A 369 -15.30 18.74 33.19
C LYS A 369 -16.80 18.54 33.03
N TYR A 370 -17.23 17.34 32.66
CA TYR A 370 -18.65 17.01 32.51
C TYR A 370 -19.42 17.21 33.82
N TYR A 371 -18.96 16.59 34.92
CA TYR A 371 -19.61 16.73 36.22
C TYR A 371 -19.58 18.16 36.76
N GLU A 372 -18.49 18.91 36.52
CA GLU A 372 -18.39 20.32 36.95
C GLU A 372 -19.36 21.23 36.19
N HIS A 373 -19.39 21.13 34.86
CA HIS A 373 -20.05 22.13 34.01
C HIS A 373 -21.50 21.77 33.68
N ARG A 374 -21.81 20.49 33.50
CA ARG A 374 -23.14 20.03 33.05
C ARG A 374 -24.01 19.60 34.22
N GLU A 375 -23.56 18.62 34.99
CA GLU A 375 -24.31 18.11 36.16
C GLU A 375 -24.21 19.02 37.39
N ARG A 376 -23.25 19.95 37.41
CA ARG A 376 -22.90 20.78 38.58
C ARG A 376 -22.67 19.93 39.85
N ASN A 377 -22.22 18.69 39.68
CA ASN A 377 -21.85 17.77 40.74
C ASN A 377 -20.36 17.94 41.05
N TYR A 378 -20.05 18.94 41.88
CA TYR A 378 -18.67 19.29 42.22
C TYR A 378 -17.95 18.20 43.03
N THR A 379 -18.69 17.35 43.75
CA THR A 379 -18.11 16.20 44.48
C THR A 379 -17.54 15.18 43.50
N MET A 380 -18.36 14.72 42.55
CA MET A 380 -17.90 13.79 41.51
C MET A 380 -16.79 14.41 40.66
N ALA A 381 -16.90 15.70 40.32
CA ALA A 381 -15.84 16.40 39.59
C ALA A 381 -14.49 16.40 40.34
N LEU A 382 -14.52 16.58 41.67
CA LEU A 382 -13.32 16.55 42.52
C LEU A 382 -12.74 15.13 42.59
N GLU A 383 -13.59 14.11 42.76
CA GLU A 383 -13.16 12.70 42.78
C GLU A 383 -12.46 12.32 41.47
N MET A 384 -13.06 12.62 40.32
CA MET A 384 -12.45 12.36 39.01
C MET A 384 -11.13 13.12 38.83
N THR A 385 -11.05 14.37 39.31
CA THR A 385 -9.80 15.16 39.24
C THR A 385 -8.68 14.55 40.10
N ARG A 386 -9.00 14.07 41.30
CA ARG A 386 -8.03 13.39 42.18
C ARG A 386 -7.57 12.06 41.59
N ALA A 387 -8.49 11.28 41.03
CA ALA A 387 -8.16 10.06 40.32
C ALA A 387 -7.24 10.34 39.11
N ALA A 388 -7.48 11.44 38.37
CA ALA A 388 -6.61 11.86 37.28
C ALA A 388 -5.20 12.20 37.79
N LEU A 389 -5.10 12.98 38.88
CA LEU A 389 -3.82 13.34 39.52
C LEU A 389 -3.02 12.11 39.98
N ALA A 390 -3.70 11.08 40.48
CA ALA A 390 -3.07 9.82 40.87
C ALA A 390 -2.50 9.05 39.67
N CYS A 391 -3.02 9.29 38.46
CA CYS A 391 -2.51 8.69 37.22
C CYS A 391 -1.38 9.53 36.61
N GLU A 392 -1.57 10.84 36.55
CA GLU A 392 -0.63 11.80 35.97
C GLU A 392 -0.73 13.13 36.73
N ASP A 393 0.38 13.55 37.32
CA ASP A 393 0.43 14.79 38.07
C ASP A 393 0.74 15.98 37.15
N SER A 394 -0.21 16.90 37.03
CA SER A 394 -0.07 18.08 36.18
C SER A 394 -0.56 19.35 36.87
N SER A 395 0.10 20.48 36.57
CA SER A 395 -0.28 21.80 37.09
C SER A 395 -1.74 22.17 36.80
N PRO A 396 -2.31 21.91 35.60
CA PRO A 396 -3.74 22.11 35.34
C PRO A 396 -4.66 21.31 36.28
N LEU A 397 -4.35 20.04 36.54
CA LEU A 397 -5.15 19.18 37.40
C LEU A 397 -5.07 19.63 38.87
N ARG A 398 -3.88 19.97 39.37
CA ARG A 398 -3.71 20.52 40.74
C ARG A 398 -4.51 21.80 40.95
N ARG A 399 -4.48 22.72 39.97
CA ARG A 399 -5.26 23.96 40.00
C ARG A 399 -6.77 23.67 40.01
N ARG A 400 -7.24 22.68 39.24
CA ARG A 400 -8.64 22.27 39.25
C ARG A 400 -9.05 21.66 40.59
N GLU A 401 -8.23 20.79 41.17
CA GLU A 401 -8.50 20.19 42.48
C GLU A 401 -8.68 21.27 43.56
N GLN A 402 -7.72 22.21 43.66
CA GLN A 402 -7.79 23.31 44.61
C GLN A 402 -9.04 24.17 44.41
N ARG A 403 -9.40 24.47 43.16
CA ARG A 403 -10.61 25.23 42.82
C ARG A 403 -11.89 24.52 43.27
N LEU A 404 -12.00 23.22 42.97
CA LEU A 404 -13.17 22.40 43.32
C LEU A 404 -13.28 22.19 44.83
N ALA A 405 -12.16 21.91 45.52
CA ALA A 405 -12.11 21.78 46.97
C ALA A 405 -12.54 23.06 47.69
N ARG A 406 -12.08 24.23 47.23
CA ARG A 406 -12.52 25.53 47.76
C ARG A 406 -14.02 25.75 47.57
N ARG A 407 -14.57 25.41 46.41
CA ARG A 407 -16.02 25.56 46.14
C ARG A 407 -16.88 24.69 47.05
N LEU A 408 -16.44 23.46 47.35
CA LEU A 408 -17.14 22.55 48.26
C LEU A 408 -17.02 22.96 49.74
N ALA A 409 -15.92 23.63 50.12
CA ALA A 409 -15.70 24.12 51.48
C ALA A 409 -16.53 25.36 51.84
N ILE A 410 -17.08 26.09 50.85
CA ILE A 410 -17.96 27.23 51.09
C ILE A 410 -19.36 26.70 51.47
N PRO A 411 -19.87 26.96 52.69
CA PRO A 411 -21.20 26.50 53.09
C PRO A 411 -22.26 27.03 52.13
N ARG A 412 -23.14 26.17 51.62
CA ARG A 412 -24.35 26.61 50.90
C ARG A 412 -25.19 27.42 51.87
N THR A 413 -25.16 28.74 51.78
CA THR A 413 -26.13 29.62 52.44
C THR A 413 -27.50 29.22 51.91
N ARG A 414 -28.29 28.51 52.74
CA ARG A 414 -29.72 28.30 52.49
C ARG A 414 -30.33 29.69 52.32
N ARG A 415 -30.74 30.05 51.10
CA ARG A 415 -31.82 31.02 50.95
C ARG A 415 -33.04 30.35 51.57
N LEU A 416 -33.38 30.79 52.78
CA LEU A 416 -34.71 30.60 53.33
C LEU A 416 -35.70 31.28 52.37
N LEU A 417 -36.82 30.59 52.16
CA LEU A 417 -37.90 30.80 51.18
C LEU A 417 -38.15 32.25 50.77
#